data_AF-A0A852K098-F1
#
_entry.id   AF-A0A852K098-F1
#
_cell.length_a   1.000
_cell.length_b   1.000
_cell.length_c   1.000
_cell.angle_alpha   90.00
_cell.angle_beta   90.00
_cell.angle_gamma   90.00
#
_symmetry.space_group_name_H-M   'P 1'
#
loop_
_entity.id
_entity.type
_entity.pdbx_description
1 polymer ?
#
loop_
_entity_poly.entity_id
_entity_poly.type
_entity_poly.pdbx_seq_one_letter_code
_entity_poly.pdbx_strand_id
1 'polypeptide(L)'
;YIPNHSNSKNVDVEFFKRVRSSYYVVSGNDAAAEEPSRAVLDSLLEGKAQWESNMQVTLIPTHDSEVMREWYQETHEKQQDLNIMVLASSS
;
A
#
# COMPACT_ATOMS: atom_id res chain seq x y z
N TYR A 1 3.69 3.69 9.68
CA TYR A 1 4.28 4.56 8.64
C TYR A 1 5.20 3.70 7.80
N ILE A 2 5.08 3.72 6.47
CA ILE A 2 6.01 2.99 5.61
C ILE A 2 7.34 3.78 5.56
N PRO A 3 8.49 3.18 5.94
CA PRO A 3 9.77 3.90 5.97
C PRO A 3 10.20 4.44 4.61
N ASN A 4 11.01 5.51 4.60
CA ASN A 4 11.64 6.07 3.38
C ASN A 4 10.63 6.34 2.25
N HIS A 5 9.50 6.98 2.57
CA HIS A 5 8.47 7.38 1.60
C HIS A 5 7.97 6.24 0.70
N SER A 6 7.90 5.02 1.22
CA SER A 6 7.46 3.86 0.44
C SER A 6 8.36 3.56 -0.77
N ASN A 7 9.67 3.71 -0.59
CA ASN A 7 10.68 3.33 -1.59
C ASN A 7 10.95 1.82 -1.58
N SER A 8 11.02 1.21 -2.77
CA SER A 8 11.20 -0.23 -3.00
C SER A 8 12.55 -0.80 -2.52
N LYS A 9 13.54 0.05 -2.22
CA LYS A 9 14.85 -0.41 -1.70
C LYS A 9 14.78 -1.06 -0.32
N ASN A 10 13.75 -0.77 0.48
CA ASN A 10 13.65 -1.24 1.87
C ASN A 10 12.29 -1.86 2.21
N VAL A 11 11.32 -1.79 1.31
CA VAL A 11 9.94 -2.24 1.55
C VAL A 11 9.54 -3.14 0.38
N ASP A 12 9.29 -4.40 0.68
CA ASP A 12 8.96 -5.45 -0.28
C ASP A 12 7.91 -6.40 0.32
N VAL A 13 7.63 -7.50 -0.38
CA VAL A 13 6.66 -8.52 0.05
C VAL A 13 7.00 -9.09 1.43
N GLU A 14 8.28 -9.31 1.72
CA GLU A 14 8.74 -9.89 2.99
C GLU A 14 8.54 -8.93 4.16
N PHE A 15 8.68 -7.63 3.94
CA PHE A 15 8.31 -6.62 4.93
C PHE A 15 6.85 -6.80 5.38
N PHE A 16 5.91 -6.86 4.43
CA PHE A 16 4.48 -6.97 4.76
C PHE A 16 4.12 -8.31 5.40
N LYS A 17 4.79 -9.40 5.00
CA LYS A 17 4.63 -10.73 5.63
C LYS A 17 5.09 -10.76 7.08
N ARG A 18 6.11 -9.99 7.44
CA ARG A 18 6.68 -9.95 8.80
C ARG A 18 5.95 -8.99 9.71
N VAL A 19 5.69 -7.77 9.25
CA VAL A 19 5.13 -6.70 10.08
C VAL A 19 3.66 -6.93 10.39
N ARG A 20 2.88 -7.35 9.40
CA ARG A 20 1.44 -7.66 9.55
C ARG A 20 0.65 -6.60 10.33
N SER A 21 0.91 -5.32 10.05
CA SER A 21 0.16 -4.22 10.69
C SER A 21 -1.24 -4.10 10.11
N SER A 22 -2.22 -3.72 10.94
CA SER A 22 -3.57 -3.36 10.50
C SER A 22 -3.61 -1.98 9.84
N TYR A 23 -2.58 -1.14 10.02
CA TYR A 23 -2.51 0.20 9.47
C TYR A 23 -1.17 0.45 8.77
N TYR A 24 -1.23 0.92 7.53
CA TYR A 24 -0.06 1.43 6.81
C TYR A 24 -0.34 2.84 6.31
N VAL A 25 0.57 3.75 6.61
CA VAL A 25 0.52 5.14 6.12
C VAL A 25 1.49 5.23 4.95
N VAL A 26 0.96 5.55 3.77
CA VAL A 26 1.73 5.74 2.53
C VAL A 26 2.03 7.23 2.40
N SER A 27 3.32 7.55 2.42
CA SER A 27 3.82 8.88 2.15
C SER A 27 4.69 8.86 0.92
N GLY A 28 4.82 10.03 0.28
CA GLY A 28 5.45 10.17 -1.03
C GLY A 28 4.54 10.98 -1.96
N ASN A 29 5.07 12.04 -2.55
CA ASN A 29 4.38 12.87 -3.55
C ASN A 29 5.35 13.45 -4.57
N ASP A 30 6.59 12.95 -4.58
CA ASP A 30 7.60 13.40 -5.53
C ASP A 30 7.63 12.44 -6.72
N ALA A 31 6.98 12.87 -7.80
CA ALA A 31 6.97 12.12 -9.05
C ALA A 31 8.37 11.94 -9.64
N ALA A 32 9.30 12.88 -9.42
CA ALA A 32 10.69 12.75 -9.88
C ALA A 32 11.46 11.68 -9.10
N ALA A 33 11.02 11.37 -7.88
CA ALA A 33 11.55 10.30 -7.04
C ALA A 33 10.76 8.98 -7.12
N GLU A 34 9.76 8.90 -8.03
CA GLU A 34 8.85 7.75 -8.18
C GLU A 34 8.08 7.41 -6.89
N GLU A 35 7.67 8.45 -6.13
CA GLU A 35 6.99 8.31 -4.86
C GLU A 35 5.49 8.66 -4.95
N PRO A 36 4.58 7.84 -4.39
CA PRO A 36 4.84 6.56 -3.75
C PRO A 36 5.15 5.47 -4.78
N SER A 37 6.04 4.52 -4.42
CA SER A 37 6.43 3.46 -5.35
C SER A 37 5.29 2.48 -5.60
N ARG A 38 4.89 2.36 -6.87
CA ARG A 38 3.94 1.34 -7.33
C ARG A 38 4.33 -0.07 -6.88
N ALA A 39 5.63 -0.40 -6.96
CA ALA A 39 6.14 -1.71 -6.56
C ALA A 39 5.91 -2.02 -5.06
N VAL A 40 5.92 -1.00 -4.20
CA VAL A 40 5.62 -1.17 -2.77
C VAL A 40 4.14 -1.41 -2.53
N LEU A 41 3.26 -0.76 -3.30
CA LEU A 41 1.82 -1.00 -3.25
C LEU A 41 1.47 -2.42 -3.74
N ASP A 42 2.09 -2.88 -4.82
CA ASP A 42 1.92 -4.25 -5.30
C ASP A 42 2.47 -5.28 -4.30
N SER A 43 3.61 -4.98 -3.67
CA SER A 43 4.19 -5.81 -2.60
C SER A 43 3.27 -5.96 -1.39
N LEU A 44 2.45 -4.95 -1.07
CA LEU A 44 1.44 -5.04 -0.01
C LEU A 44 0.38 -6.09 -0.35
N LEU A 45 -0.12 -6.11 -1.58
CA LEU A 45 -1.12 -7.09 -2.02
C LEU A 45 -0.54 -8.51 -1.93
N GLU A 46 0.64 -8.70 -2.50
CA GLU A 46 1.32 -10.01 -2.50
C GLU A 46 1.65 -10.48 -1.08
N GLY A 47 2.11 -9.57 -0.22
CA GLY A 47 2.42 -9.89 1.17
C GLY A 47 1.17 -10.25 1.96
N LYS A 48 0.08 -9.47 1.81
CA LYS A 48 -1.20 -9.70 2.49
C LYS A 48 -1.87 -11.00 2.03
N ALA A 49 -1.73 -11.38 0.77
CA ALA A 49 -2.26 -12.66 0.24
C ALA A 49 -1.69 -13.89 0.94
N GLN A 50 -0.53 -13.77 1.59
CA GLN A 50 0.11 -14.86 2.33
C GLN A 50 -0.23 -14.86 3.83
N TRP A 51 -1.10 -13.97 4.30
CA TRP A 51 -1.48 -13.95 5.72
C TRP A 51 -2.57 -14.99 5.99
N GLU A 52 -2.36 -15.82 7.02
CA GLU A 52 -3.33 -16.85 7.43
C GLU A 52 -4.61 -16.24 8.04
N SER A 53 -4.53 -15.01 8.55
CA SER A 53 -5.66 -14.30 9.15
C SER A 53 -6.34 -13.35 8.16
N ASN A 54 -7.68 -13.29 8.16
CA ASN A 54 -8.44 -12.28 7.41
C ASN A 54 -8.48 -10.91 8.13
N MET A 55 -7.35 -10.48 8.70
CA MET A 55 -7.25 -9.19 9.36
C MET A 55 -7.45 -8.07 8.33
N GLN A 56 -8.29 -7.08 8.67
CA GLN A 56 -8.44 -5.89 7.84
C GLN A 56 -7.17 -5.06 7.88
N VAL A 57 -6.73 -4.60 6.70
CA VAL A 57 -5.64 -3.65 6.57
C VAL A 57 -6.19 -2.34 6.06
N THR A 58 -5.94 -1.25 6.78
CA THR A 58 -6.27 0.11 6.37
C THR A 58 -5.03 0.80 5.82
N LEU A 59 -5.08 1.16 4.54
CA LEU A 59 -4.06 1.93 3.85
C LEU A 59 -4.45 3.41 3.84
N ILE A 60 -3.57 4.26 4.36
CA ILE A 60 -3.80 5.69 4.56
C ILE A 60 -2.83 6.48 3.68
N PRO A 61 -3.21 6.87 2.45
CA PRO A 61 -2.42 7.78 1.63
C PRO A 61 -2.41 9.17 2.26
N THR A 62 -1.23 9.80 2.32
CA THR A 62 -1.08 11.19 2.79
C THR A 62 -1.28 12.23 1.69
N HIS A 63 -1.19 11.81 0.42
CA HIS A 63 -1.37 12.64 -0.76
C HIS A 63 -2.20 11.86 -1.77
N ASP A 64 -3.02 12.56 -2.56
CA ASP A 64 -3.75 11.98 -3.69
C ASP A 64 -2.84 12.02 -4.93
N SER A 65 -1.94 11.03 -5.05
CA SER A 65 -1.05 10.91 -6.22
C SER A 65 -1.70 10.10 -7.33
N GLU A 66 -1.33 10.39 -8.58
CA GLU A 66 -1.82 9.67 -9.76
C GLU A 66 -1.52 8.16 -9.66
N VAL A 67 -0.30 7.81 -9.27
CA VAL A 67 0.13 6.41 -9.04
C VAL A 67 -0.77 5.69 -8.04
N MET A 68 -1.16 6.36 -6.95
CA MET A 68 -2.05 5.78 -5.94
C MET A 68 -3.46 5.57 -6.49
N ARG A 69 -3.98 6.53 -7.26
CA ARG A 69 -5.30 6.45 -7.89
C ARG A 69 -5.36 5.32 -8.92
N GLU A 70 -4.37 5.26 -9.80
CA GLU A 70 -4.27 4.19 -10.82
C GLU A 70 -4.17 2.82 -10.16
N TRP A 71 -3.25 2.65 -9.21
CA TRP A 71 -3.12 1.40 -8.47
C TRP A 71 -4.42 1.01 -7.76
N TYR A 72 -5.09 1.97 -7.13
CA TYR A 72 -6.35 1.73 -6.43
C TYR A 72 -7.42 1.18 -7.38
N GLN A 73 -7.58 1.77 -8.57
CA GLN A 73 -8.56 1.34 -9.57
C GLN A 73 -8.19 -0.03 -10.17
N GLU A 74 -6.95 -0.22 -10.57
CA GLU A 74 -6.49 -1.45 -11.22
C GLU A 74 -6.53 -2.68 -10.32
N THR A 75 -6.38 -2.47 -9.00
CA THR A 75 -6.28 -3.57 -8.03
C THR A 75 -7.48 -3.64 -7.07
N HIS A 76 -8.57 -2.92 -7.37
CA HIS A 76 -9.72 -2.78 -6.49
C HIS A 76 -10.31 -4.13 -6.04
N GLU A 77 -10.51 -5.06 -6.97
CA GLU A 77 -11.05 -6.39 -6.65
C GLU A 77 -10.11 -7.17 -5.70
N LYS A 78 -8.80 -7.16 -5.98
CA LYS A 78 -7.80 -7.81 -5.12
C LYS A 78 -7.77 -7.20 -3.71
N GLN A 79 -7.92 -5.89 -3.60
CA GLN A 79 -7.98 -5.23 -2.29
C GLN A 79 -9.20 -5.71 -1.50
N GLN A 80 -10.37 -5.81 -2.13
CA GLN A 80 -11.58 -6.33 -1.48
C GLN A 80 -11.39 -7.78 -1.01
N ASP A 81 -10.89 -8.66 -1.87
CA ASP A 81 -10.63 -10.07 -1.55
C ASP A 81 -9.65 -10.23 -0.38
N LEU A 82 -8.68 -9.32 -0.29
CA LEU A 82 -7.65 -9.33 0.75
C LEU A 82 -8.05 -8.58 2.03
N ASN A 83 -9.27 -8.03 2.10
CA ASN A 83 -9.76 -7.18 3.19
C ASN A 83 -8.84 -5.95 3.43
N ILE A 84 -8.43 -5.32 2.33
CA ILE A 84 -7.66 -4.08 2.32
C ILE A 84 -8.63 -2.93 2.04
N MET A 85 -8.68 -1.97 2.95
CA MET A 85 -9.43 -0.73 2.82
C MET A 85 -8.46 0.42 2.58
N VAL A 86 -8.68 1.18 1.52
CA VAL A 86 -7.94 2.41 1.27
C VAL A 86 -8.79 3.58 1.72
N LEU A 87 -8.31 4.37 2.69
CA LEU A 87 -8.96 5.61 3.09
C LEU A 87 -8.61 6.68 2.05
N ALA A 88 -9.45 6.85 1.03
CA ALA A 88 -9.35 8.02 0.18
C ALA A 88 -9.58 9.27 1.05
N SER A 89 -8.68 10.26 0.95
CA SER A 89 -8.94 11.60 1.46
C SER A 89 -10.07 12.19 0.62
N SER A 90 -11.31 11.96 1.03
CA SER A 90 -12.46 12.68 0.48
C SER A 90 -12.34 14.14 0.90
N SER A 91 -11.75 14.99 0.06
CA SER A 91 -12.12 16.41 -0.05
C SER A 91 -11.59 17.07 -1.31
#